data_AF-A0A1L9RII8-F1
#
_entry.id   AF-A0A1L9RII8-F1
#
_cell.length_a   1.000
_cell.length_b   1.000
_cell.length_c   1.000
_cell.angle_alpha   90.00
_cell.angle_beta   90.00
_cell.angle_gamma   90.00
#
_symmetry.space_group_name_H-M   'P 1'
#
loop_
_entity.id
_entity.type
_entity.pdbx_description
1 polymer ?
#
loop_
_entity_poly.entity_id
_entity_poly.type
_entity_poly.pdbx_seq_one_letter_code
_entity_poly.pdbx_strand_id
1 'polypeptide(L)'
;MSSLEGDTEARSIGALGTMVRAVGGWTKPSGRGLYMFRSLITGSCCAALFGLCGAGLLGYTIGAGGIGFAGGSCVGFIAGTITYFMDCRRQSLLALARYPELMRLHLFINYPSRDYRMPFANDEMDLEMKGMLISAWHSAATTIEEIQYDEERRIVAGYSKEMERIHQEKDST
;
A
#
# COMPACT_ATOMS: atom_id res chain seq x y z
N MET A 1 -14.49 30.68 24.28
CA MET A 1 -13.38 30.37 23.35
C MET A 1 -13.30 28.86 23.15
N SER A 2 -14.32 28.25 22.53
CA SER A 2 -14.41 26.78 22.35
C SER A 2 -15.00 26.35 20.99
N SER A 3 -15.40 27.30 20.13
CA SER A 3 -16.01 27.00 18.83
C SER A 3 -15.05 27.00 17.64
N LEU A 4 -13.77 27.37 17.82
CA LEU A 4 -12.80 27.44 16.71
C LEU A 4 -12.03 26.13 16.47
N GLU A 5 -11.98 25.23 17.47
CA GLU A 5 -11.31 23.93 17.34
C GLU A 5 -12.15 22.90 16.56
N GLY A 6 -13.49 22.90 16.72
CA GLY A 6 -14.38 21.92 16.07
C GLY A 6 -14.50 22.09 14.55
N ASP A 7 -14.44 23.33 14.04
CA ASP A 7 -14.57 23.60 12.61
C ASP A 7 -13.32 23.22 11.80
N THR A 8 -12.16 23.15 12.47
CA THR A 8 -10.88 22.84 11.82
C THR A 8 -10.71 21.32 11.63
N GLU A 9 -11.09 20.52 12.63
CA GLU A 9 -11.17 19.05 12.49
C GLU A 9 -12.24 18.62 11.48
N ALA A 10 -13.43 19.23 11.53
CA ALA A 10 -14.52 18.90 10.60
C ALA A 10 -14.15 19.18 9.13
N ARG A 11 -13.42 20.28 8.86
CA ARG A 11 -12.89 20.57 7.51
C ARG A 11 -11.78 19.62 7.09
N SER A 12 -10.95 19.14 8.02
CA SER A 12 -9.89 18.17 7.73
C SER A 12 -10.47 16.79 7.38
N ILE A 13 -11.43 16.30 8.17
CA ILE A 13 -12.15 15.05 7.91
C ILE A 13 -12.98 15.15 6.62
N GLY A 14 -13.57 16.32 6.37
CA GLY A 14 -14.24 16.64 5.10
C GLY A 14 -13.28 16.61 3.92
N ALA A 15 -12.10 17.24 4.02
CA ALA A 15 -11.09 17.26 2.97
C ALA A 15 -10.48 15.88 2.72
N LEU A 16 -10.24 15.08 3.77
CA LEU A 16 -9.85 13.68 3.65
C LEU A 16 -10.96 12.86 2.99
N GLY A 17 -12.22 13.08 3.36
CA GLY A 17 -13.38 12.45 2.72
C GLY A 17 -13.53 12.86 1.25
N THR A 18 -13.26 14.12 0.90
CA THR A 18 -13.25 14.63 -0.47
C THR A 18 -12.04 14.13 -1.25
N MET A 19 -10.87 13.97 -0.62
CA MET A 19 -9.68 13.39 -1.24
C MET A 19 -9.85 11.88 -1.46
N VAL A 20 -10.42 11.16 -0.51
CA VAL A 20 -10.80 9.74 -0.63
C VAL A 20 -11.91 9.56 -1.66
N ARG A 21 -12.87 10.49 -1.77
CA ARG A 21 -13.86 10.51 -2.86
C ARG A 21 -13.31 10.99 -4.20
N ALA A 22 -12.29 11.85 -4.24
CA ALA A 22 -11.65 12.30 -5.47
C ALA A 22 -10.69 11.23 -6.01
N VAL A 23 -10.01 10.50 -5.13
CA VAL A 23 -9.29 9.26 -5.43
C VAL A 23 -10.27 8.13 -5.76
N GLY A 24 -11.42 8.09 -5.09
CA GLY A 24 -12.53 7.15 -5.32
C GLY A 24 -13.50 7.54 -6.44
N GLY A 25 -13.26 8.66 -7.13
CA GLY A 25 -14.07 9.17 -8.23
C GLY A 25 -13.75 8.51 -9.57
N TRP A 26 -12.75 7.62 -9.60
CA TRP A 26 -12.54 6.67 -10.67
C TRP A 26 -13.34 5.40 -10.36
N THR A 27 -14.46 5.22 -11.05
CA THR A 27 -15.41 4.10 -10.91
C THR A 27 -14.84 2.73 -11.28
N LYS A 28 -13.54 2.64 -11.57
CA LYS A 28 -12.75 1.40 -11.54
C LYS A 28 -11.63 1.59 -10.52
N PRO A 29 -11.43 0.66 -9.56
CA PRO A 29 -10.28 0.66 -8.67
C PRO A 29 -9.00 0.46 -9.49
N SER A 30 -8.47 1.56 -10.03
CA SER A 30 -7.21 1.53 -10.76
C SER A 30 -6.10 1.52 -9.72
N GLY A 31 -5.19 0.55 -9.82
CA GLY A 31 -4.11 0.45 -8.84
C GLY A 31 -3.10 1.59 -8.92
N ARG A 32 -3.19 2.47 -9.93
CA ARG A 32 -2.44 3.74 -10.02
C ARG A 32 -2.82 4.70 -8.89
N GLY A 33 -4.11 4.98 -8.72
CA GLY A 33 -4.59 5.91 -7.70
C GLY A 33 -4.33 5.39 -6.28
N LEU A 34 -4.50 4.08 -6.08
CA LEU A 34 -4.25 3.43 -4.80
C LEU A 34 -2.75 3.49 -4.41
N TYR A 35 -1.86 3.24 -5.37
CA TYR A 35 -0.42 3.39 -5.17
C TYR A 35 -0.06 4.83 -4.77
N MET A 36 -0.55 5.82 -5.53
CA MET A 36 -0.28 7.23 -5.26
C MET A 36 -0.73 7.62 -3.85
N PHE A 37 -1.96 7.28 -3.48
CA PHE A 37 -2.51 7.58 -2.15
C PHE A 37 -1.69 6.94 -1.02
N ARG A 38 -1.37 5.65 -1.13
CA ARG A 38 -0.56 4.96 -0.11
C ARG A 38 0.86 5.53 -0.03
N SER A 39 1.50 5.83 -1.15
CA SER A 39 2.83 6.43 -1.17
C SER A 39 2.86 7.81 -0.49
N LEU A 40 1.80 8.61 -0.67
CA LEU A 40 1.68 9.92 -0.04
C LEU A 40 1.52 9.81 1.48
N ILE A 41 0.70 8.87 1.97
CA ILE A 41 0.53 8.63 3.40
C ILE A 41 1.84 8.17 4.02
N THR A 42 2.49 7.16 3.43
CA THR A 42 3.76 6.63 3.92
C THR A 42 4.85 7.71 3.94
N GLY A 43 4.99 8.45 2.84
CA GLY A 43 5.92 9.58 2.75
C GLY A 43 5.64 10.66 3.80
N SER A 44 4.38 11.01 4.02
CA SER A 44 3.99 12.03 5.01
C SER A 44 4.27 11.58 6.45
N CYS A 45 4.02 10.32 6.79
CA CYS A 45 4.38 9.77 8.10
C CYS A 45 5.89 9.81 8.32
N CYS A 46 6.69 9.39 7.33
CA CYS A 46 8.15 9.50 7.42
C CYS A 46 8.60 10.96 7.55
N ALA A 47 8.03 11.87 6.75
CA ALA A 47 8.29 13.29 6.83
C ALA A 47 8.05 13.84 8.24
N ALA A 48 6.92 13.48 8.87
CA ALA A 48 6.61 13.92 10.22
C ALA A 48 7.63 13.43 11.25
N LEU A 49 8.03 12.15 11.19
CA LEU A 49 9.01 11.58 12.11
C LEU A 49 10.39 12.22 11.96
N PHE A 50 10.92 12.29 10.74
CA PHE A 50 12.22 12.90 10.47
C PHE A 50 12.20 14.41 10.70
N GLY A 51 11.07 15.08 10.43
CA GLY A 51 10.85 16.49 10.73
C GLY A 51 10.89 16.77 12.22
N LEU A 52 10.17 15.99 13.04
CA LEU A 52 10.19 16.14 14.50
C LEU A 52 11.57 15.84 15.08
N CYS A 53 12.25 14.81 14.59
CA CYS A 53 13.64 14.52 14.99
C CYS A 53 14.59 15.66 14.61
N GLY A 54 14.50 16.17 13.39
CA GLY A 54 15.32 17.29 12.91
C GLY A 54 15.05 18.59 13.67
N ALA A 55 13.79 18.85 14.00
CA ALA A 55 13.37 19.98 14.82
C ALA A 55 13.98 19.93 16.23
N GLY A 56 13.94 18.75 16.87
CA GLY A 56 14.52 18.55 18.19
C GLY A 56 16.03 18.75 18.22
N LEU A 57 16.75 18.16 17.25
CA LEU A 57 18.21 18.28 17.16
C LEU A 57 18.66 19.71 16.90
N LEU A 58 18.16 20.36 15.84
CA LEU A 58 18.58 21.72 15.50
C LEU A 58 17.99 22.77 16.45
N GLY A 59 16.84 22.50 17.05
CA GLY A 59 16.26 23.32 18.10
C GLY A 59 17.15 23.35 19.35
N TYR A 60 17.71 22.19 19.74
CA TYR A 60 18.61 22.11 20.89
C TYR A 60 19.98 22.74 20.62
N THR A 61 20.55 22.54 19.42
CA THR A 61 21.93 22.97 19.15
C THR A 61 22.06 24.42 18.72
N ILE A 62 21.13 24.93 17.91
CA ILE A 62 21.25 26.25 17.25
C ILE A 62 20.01 27.13 17.53
N GLY A 63 18.96 26.60 18.20
CA GLY A 63 17.69 27.29 18.38
C GLY A 63 16.84 27.40 17.09
N ALA A 64 17.32 26.84 15.98
CA ALA A 64 16.70 26.92 14.66
C ALA A 64 15.83 25.70 14.34
N GLY A 65 14.97 25.30 15.28
CA GLY A 65 14.14 24.09 15.15
C GLY A 65 13.25 24.07 13.91
N GLY A 66 12.76 25.22 13.45
CA GLY A 66 11.95 25.33 12.23
C GLY A 66 12.70 24.90 10.95
N ILE A 67 13.99 25.24 10.84
CA ILE A 67 14.83 24.84 9.69
C ILE A 67 15.09 23.33 9.75
N GLY A 68 15.33 22.79 10.95
CA GLY A 68 15.48 21.36 11.15
C GLY A 68 14.21 20.57 10.83
N PHE A 69 13.04 21.11 11.17
CA PHE A 69 11.76 20.53 10.78
C PHE A 69 11.60 20.49 9.27
N ALA A 70 11.81 21.62 8.58
CA ALA A 70 11.64 21.71 7.14
C ALA A 70 12.60 20.79 6.39
N GLY A 71 13.90 20.82 6.73
CA GLY A 71 14.90 19.96 6.12
C GLY A 71 14.66 18.48 6.41
N GLY A 72 14.40 18.13 7.67
CA GLY A 72 14.11 16.77 8.09
C GLY A 72 12.87 16.19 7.42
N SER A 73 11.81 16.99 7.29
CA SER A 73 10.57 16.57 6.63
C SER A 73 10.75 16.27 5.14
N CYS A 74 11.50 17.10 4.42
CA CYS A 74 11.79 16.85 3.00
C CYS A 74 12.59 15.56 2.79
N VAL A 75 13.64 15.36 3.59
CA VAL A 75 14.46 14.14 3.53
C VAL A 75 13.63 12.91 3.91
N GLY A 76 12.84 13.01 4.98
CA GLY A 76 11.94 11.93 5.42
C GLY A 76 10.89 11.56 4.38
N PHE A 77 10.31 12.54 3.69
CA PHE A 77 9.34 12.31 2.63
C PHE A 77 9.95 11.58 1.44
N ILE A 78 11.12 12.04 0.96
CA ILE A 78 11.82 11.42 -0.17
C ILE A 78 12.28 10.01 0.20
N ALA A 79 12.89 9.82 1.37
CA ALA A 79 13.32 8.51 1.81
C ALA A 79 12.13 7.54 1.95
N GLY A 80 11.04 7.97 2.58
CA GLY A 80 9.84 7.17 2.77
C GLY A 80 9.12 6.81 1.46
N THR A 81 9.09 7.71 0.49
CA THR A 81 8.52 7.40 -0.84
C THR A 81 9.40 6.44 -1.63
N ILE A 82 10.74 6.57 -1.55
CA ILE A 82 11.67 5.65 -2.20
C ILE A 82 11.58 4.24 -1.59
N THR A 83 11.58 4.12 -0.27
CA THR A 83 11.47 2.81 0.40
C THR A 83 10.14 2.14 0.05
N TYR A 84 9.05 2.89 0.09
CA TYR A 84 7.73 2.39 -0.33
C TYR A 84 7.73 1.89 -1.78
N PHE A 85 8.35 2.63 -2.71
CA PHE A 85 8.49 2.19 -4.11
C PHE A 85 9.28 0.88 -4.22
N MET A 86 10.39 0.75 -3.48
CA MET A 86 11.23 -0.45 -3.50
C MET A 86 10.50 -1.67 -2.92
N ASP A 87 9.72 -1.49 -1.86
CA ASP A 87 8.90 -2.53 -1.25
C ASP A 87 7.78 -2.98 -2.19
N CYS A 88 7.05 -2.02 -2.78
CA CYS A 88 6.03 -2.31 -3.78
C CYS A 88 6.62 -3.03 -4.99
N ARG A 89 7.83 -2.67 -5.44
CA ARG A 89 8.52 -3.39 -6.51
C ARG A 89 8.78 -4.84 -6.12
N ARG A 90 9.30 -5.10 -4.91
CA ARG A 90 9.52 -6.48 -4.44
C ARG A 90 8.23 -7.27 -4.38
N GLN A 91 7.17 -6.69 -3.83
CA GLN A 91 5.89 -7.37 -3.67
C GLN A 91 5.21 -7.66 -5.01
N SER A 92 5.27 -6.72 -5.96
CA SER A 92 4.69 -6.92 -7.29
C SER A 92 5.41 -8.02 -8.07
N LEU A 93 6.73 -8.14 -7.95
CA LEU A 93 7.50 -9.24 -8.53
C LEU A 93 7.19 -10.59 -7.91
N LEU A 94 7.03 -10.64 -6.57
CA LEU A 94 6.64 -11.87 -5.89
C LEU A 94 5.23 -12.30 -6.29
N ALA A 95 4.29 -11.35 -6.40
CA ALA A 95 2.94 -11.61 -6.88
C ALA A 95 2.95 -12.09 -8.34
N LEU A 96 3.83 -11.54 -9.18
CA LEU A 96 4.03 -11.96 -10.56
C LEU A 96 4.61 -13.38 -10.67
N ALA A 97 5.54 -13.74 -9.78
CA ALA A 97 6.08 -15.10 -9.73
C ALA A 97 5.04 -16.12 -9.28
N ARG A 98 4.14 -15.75 -8.35
CA ARG A 98 3.10 -16.64 -7.79
C ARG A 98 1.83 -16.72 -8.66
N TYR A 99 1.40 -15.61 -9.24
CA TYR A 99 0.16 -15.48 -10.02
C TYR A 99 0.39 -14.72 -11.34
N PRO A 100 1.17 -15.29 -12.28
CA PRO A 100 1.59 -14.58 -13.49
C PRO A 100 0.42 -14.19 -14.41
N GLU A 101 -0.55 -15.08 -14.59
CA GLU A 101 -1.71 -14.83 -15.46
C GLU A 101 -2.64 -13.76 -14.89
N LEU A 102 -2.83 -13.73 -13.57
CA LEU A 102 -3.61 -12.70 -12.90
C LEU A 102 -2.95 -11.33 -13.03
N MET A 103 -1.62 -11.26 -12.86
CA MET A 103 -0.87 -10.03 -13.08
C MET A 103 -0.98 -9.54 -14.51
N ARG A 104 -0.83 -10.41 -15.51
CA ARG A 104 -0.98 -10.08 -16.93
C ARG A 104 -2.36 -9.52 -17.23
N LEU A 105 -3.41 -10.11 -16.66
CA LEU A 105 -4.78 -9.62 -16.81
C LEU A 105 -4.92 -8.18 -16.29
N HIS A 106 -4.47 -7.90 -15.06
CA HIS A 106 -4.54 -6.54 -14.51
C HIS A 106 -3.63 -5.56 -15.24
N LEU A 107 -2.52 -6.01 -15.80
CA LEU A 107 -1.65 -5.18 -16.64
C LEU A 107 -2.36 -4.81 -17.95
N PHE A 108 -3.01 -5.77 -18.61
CA PHE A 108 -3.79 -5.56 -19.83
C PHE A 108 -4.98 -4.63 -19.60
N ILE A 109 -5.71 -4.81 -18.49
CA ILE A 109 -6.86 -3.96 -18.13
C ILE A 109 -6.42 -2.51 -17.87
N ASN A 110 -5.30 -2.31 -17.17
CA ASN A 110 -4.82 -0.98 -16.82
C ASN A 110 -4.09 -0.28 -17.98
N TYR A 111 -3.46 -1.04 -18.88
CA TYR A 111 -2.59 -0.54 -19.94
C TYR A 111 -2.75 -1.35 -21.25
N PRO A 112 -3.89 -1.25 -21.94
CA PRO A 112 -4.21 -2.11 -23.10
C PRO A 112 -3.32 -1.88 -24.34
N SER A 113 -2.51 -0.84 -24.35
CA SER A 113 -1.71 -0.39 -25.50
C SER A 113 -0.38 -1.14 -25.68
N ARG A 114 0.01 -2.04 -24.77
CA ARG A 114 1.22 -2.87 -24.93
C ARG A 114 0.93 -4.35 -24.79
N ASP A 115 1.74 -5.15 -25.47
CA ASP A 115 1.73 -6.61 -25.34
C ASP A 115 2.60 -7.02 -24.15
N TYR A 116 2.03 -7.79 -23.23
CA TYR A 116 2.67 -8.25 -21.99
C TYR A 116 2.93 -9.76 -21.97
N ARG A 117 2.99 -10.38 -23.15
CA ARG A 117 3.33 -11.80 -23.33
C ARG A 117 4.81 -12.13 -23.03
N MET A 118 5.67 -11.12 -22.85
CA MET A 118 7.10 -11.31 -22.58
C MET A 118 7.38 -11.80 -21.15
N PRO A 119 8.53 -12.49 -20.93
CA PRO A 119 8.97 -12.83 -19.58
C PRO A 119 9.35 -11.57 -18.81
N PHE A 120 8.78 -11.39 -17.62
CA PHE A 120 9.10 -10.28 -16.74
C PHE A 120 10.40 -10.58 -15.98
N ALA A 121 11.55 -10.44 -16.65
CA ALA A 121 12.85 -10.51 -15.99
C ALA A 121 13.14 -9.19 -15.26
N ASN A 122 13.53 -9.28 -13.99
CA ASN A 122 13.60 -8.13 -13.09
C ASN A 122 14.67 -7.08 -13.48
N ASP A 123 15.73 -7.53 -14.15
CA ASP A 123 16.85 -6.68 -14.59
C ASP A 123 16.61 -6.00 -15.95
N GLU A 124 15.70 -6.53 -16.77
CA GLU A 124 15.41 -5.99 -18.11
C GLU A 124 14.24 -5.00 -18.11
N MET A 125 13.54 -4.84 -16.98
CA MET A 125 12.40 -3.93 -16.90
C MET A 125 12.81 -2.48 -16.73
N ASP A 126 12.39 -1.65 -17.69
CA ASP A 126 12.44 -0.19 -17.60
C ASP A 126 11.65 0.34 -16.39
N LEU A 127 11.97 1.57 -15.97
CA LEU A 127 11.29 2.23 -14.86
C LEU A 127 9.78 2.37 -15.09
N GLU A 128 9.38 2.60 -16.35
CA GLU A 128 7.97 2.64 -16.75
C GLU A 128 7.29 1.28 -16.50
N MET A 129 7.92 0.18 -16.93
CA MET A 129 7.39 -1.17 -16.71
C MET A 129 7.29 -1.52 -15.23
N LYS A 130 8.29 -1.12 -14.43
CA LYS A 130 8.26 -1.27 -12.97
C LYS A 130 7.07 -0.52 -12.35
N GLY A 131 6.80 0.72 -12.79
CA GLY A 131 5.65 1.50 -12.35
C GLY A 131 4.32 0.87 -12.76
N MET A 132 4.21 0.40 -14.02
CA MET A 132 3.03 -0.31 -14.51
C MET A 132 2.76 -1.58 -13.69
N LEU A 133 3.80 -2.37 -13.41
CA LEU A 133 3.70 -3.59 -12.62
C LEU A 133 3.25 -3.32 -11.18
N ILE A 134 3.82 -2.32 -10.51
CA ILE A 134 3.38 -1.91 -9.17
C ILE A 134 1.90 -1.52 -9.17
N SER A 135 1.47 -0.74 -10.16
CA SER A 135 0.08 -0.33 -10.26
C SER A 135 -0.87 -1.49 -10.58
N ALA A 136 -0.46 -2.45 -11.41
CA ALA A 136 -1.25 -3.64 -11.69
C ALA A 136 -1.36 -4.53 -10.45
N TRP A 137 -0.26 -4.68 -9.71
CA TRP A 137 -0.26 -5.38 -8.42
C TRP A 137 -1.22 -4.75 -7.42
N HIS A 138 -1.23 -3.43 -7.26
CA HIS A 138 -2.22 -2.77 -6.39
C HIS A 138 -3.67 -2.98 -6.82
N SER A 139 -3.93 -3.11 -8.12
CA SER A 139 -5.26 -3.42 -8.66
C SER A 139 -5.67 -4.86 -8.43
N ALA A 140 -4.70 -5.77 -8.43
CA ALA A 140 -4.91 -7.20 -8.26
C ALA A 140 -4.79 -7.66 -6.80
N ALA A 141 -4.21 -6.85 -5.92
CA ALA A 141 -4.00 -7.17 -4.52
C ALA A 141 -5.30 -7.60 -3.85
N THR A 142 -6.40 -6.92 -4.14
CA THR A 142 -7.73 -7.27 -3.63
C THR A 142 -8.17 -8.67 -4.09
N THR A 143 -7.95 -9.02 -5.35
CA THR A 143 -8.30 -10.34 -5.89
C THR A 143 -7.36 -11.44 -5.35
N ILE A 144 -6.09 -11.12 -5.14
CA ILE A 144 -5.14 -12.05 -4.50
C ILE A 144 -5.55 -12.33 -3.05
N GLU A 145 -5.94 -11.29 -2.31
CA GLU A 145 -6.44 -11.41 -0.94
C GLU A 145 -7.70 -12.28 -0.87
N GLU A 146 -8.64 -12.11 -1.80
CA GLU A 146 -9.84 -12.97 -1.89
C GLU A 146 -9.49 -14.44 -2.14
N ILE A 147 -8.58 -14.73 -3.08
CA ILE A 147 -8.12 -16.10 -3.37
C ILE A 147 -7.48 -16.73 -2.13
N GLN A 148 -6.63 -15.98 -1.43
CA GLN A 148 -5.97 -16.46 -0.22
C GLN A 148 -6.96 -16.71 0.92
N TYR A 149 -7.94 -15.83 1.08
CA TYR A 149 -8.97 -15.96 2.08
C TYR A 149 -9.86 -17.20 1.85
N ASP A 150 -10.21 -17.48 0.60
CA ASP A 150 -10.96 -18.69 0.24
C ASP A 150 -10.13 -19.97 0.46
N GLU A 151 -8.83 -19.92 0.19
CA GLU A 151 -7.91 -21.02 0.47
C GLU A 151 -7.79 -21.28 1.98
N GLU A 152 -7.63 -20.23 2.78
CA GLU A 152 -7.58 -20.32 4.24
C GLU A 152 -8.88 -20.92 4.80
N ARG A 153 -10.05 -20.47 4.34
CA ARG A 153 -11.35 -21.03 4.74
C ARG A 153 -11.46 -22.53 4.47
N ARG A 154 -10.95 -23.00 3.33
CA ARG A 154 -10.94 -24.44 3.00
C ARG A 154 -10.06 -25.22 3.95
N ILE A 155 -8.88 -24.69 4.28
CA ILE A 155 -7.94 -25.32 5.21
C ILE A 155 -8.57 -25.39 6.61
N VAL A 156 -9.10 -24.27 7.11
CA VAL A 156 -9.75 -24.20 8.44
C VAL A 156 -10.92 -25.17 8.51
N ALA A 157 -11.79 -25.22 7.51
CA ALA A 157 -12.91 -26.18 7.48
C ALA A 157 -12.44 -27.64 7.50
N GLY A 158 -11.30 -27.94 6.87
CA GLY A 158 -10.66 -29.25 6.95
C GLY A 158 -10.22 -29.60 8.37
N TYR A 159 -9.53 -28.67 9.05
CA TYR A 159 -9.11 -28.85 10.44
C TYR A 159 -10.27 -28.94 11.43
N SER A 160 -11.33 -28.13 11.26
CA SER A 160 -12.52 -28.19 12.11
C SER A 160 -13.18 -29.57 12.06
N LYS A 161 -13.33 -30.15 10.86
CA LYS A 161 -13.88 -31.50 10.67
C LYS A 161 -12.99 -32.61 11.24
N GLU A 162 -11.68 -32.40 11.24
CA GLU A 162 -10.74 -33.35 11.87
C GLU A 162 -10.82 -33.28 13.39
N MET A 163 -10.88 -32.07 13.96
CA MET A 163 -11.03 -31.87 15.41
C MET A 163 -12.35 -32.43 15.94
N GLU A 164 -13.45 -32.28 15.20
CA GLU A 164 -14.75 -32.88 15.55
C GLU A 164 -14.68 -34.40 15.60
N ARG A 165 -13.96 -35.04 14.68
CA ARG A 165 -13.76 -36.50 14.67
C ARG A 165 -12.95 -36.98 15.88
N ILE A 166 -11.87 -36.28 16.21
CA ILE A 166 -11.04 -36.60 17.39
C ILE A 166 -11.84 -36.45 18.69
N HIS A 167 -12.73 -35.46 18.78
CA HIS A 167 -13.59 -35.29 19.96
C HIS A 167 -14.60 -36.44 20.09
N GLN A 168 -15.23 -36.84 19.00
CA GLN A 168 -16.17 -37.97 19.00
C GLN A 168 -15.50 -39.33 19.34
N GLU A 169 -14.26 -39.53 18.92
CA GLU A 169 -13.48 -40.74 19.26
C GLU A 169 -13.12 -40.77 20.76
N LYS A 170 -12.84 -39.61 21.36
CA LYS A 170 -12.61 -39.50 22.81
C LYS A 170 -13.87 -39.70 23.64
N ASP A 171 -15.02 -39.24 23.17
CA ASP A 171 -16.30 -39.37 23.90
C ASP A 171 -16.90 -40.79 23.81
N SER A 172 -16.33 -41.67 22.96
CA SER A 172 -16.76 -43.06 22.78
C SER A 172 -15.86 -44.11 23.45
N THR A 173 -14.81 -43.68 24.16
CA THR A 173 -13.91 -44.52 24.96
C THR A 173 -14.12 -44.27 26.46
#